data_AF-A0A342KCU7-F1
#
_entry.id   AF-A0A342KCU7-F1
#
_cell.length_a   1.000
_cell.length_b   1.000
_cell.length_c   1.000
_cell.angle_alpha   90.00
_cell.angle_beta   90.00
_cell.angle_gamma   90.00
#
_symmetry.space_group_name_H-M   'P 1'
#
loop_
_entity.id
_entity.type
_entity.pdbx_description
1 polymer ?
#
loop_
_entity_poly.entity_id
_entity_poly.type
_entity_poly.pdbx_seq_one_letter_code
_entity_poly.pdbx_strand_id
1 'polypeptide(L)'
;MASSNLLLLSLLLLQALLTLLSPASAALFREYIGAEFKGVRFSDVPINPDVEFHFILSFAIDYTTSSPSPTNGHFNVFWDSDNLSPSQVAAIKQSHSNVKVALSLGGDSVDHGFAYFQPSSIDSWVDNAVDSLTGIIKQYNLDGIDIDYEHFQADPDTFAECIGQLLTRLKSNGVISFASIAPFDDDQVQSHYLALWRKYGHLIDYVNFQFYAYDASTTVSQFLSYFAEQSSNYNGGKVLASFSTDASGGLKPGNGFFRACNTLKTQGNLHGIFVWSADDSKSNGFRYEKQSQTLLASAR
;
A
#
# COMPACT_ATOMS: atom_id res chain seq x y z
N MET A 1 3.73 -5.22 -54.93
CA MET A 1 3.90 -6.42 -54.07
C MET A 1 5.16 -6.37 -53.20
N ALA A 2 6.26 -5.71 -53.60
CA ALA A 2 7.46 -5.62 -52.76
C ALA A 2 7.34 -4.66 -51.55
N SER A 3 6.53 -3.60 -51.65
CA SER A 3 6.37 -2.58 -50.60
C SER A 3 5.53 -3.03 -49.39
N SER A 4 4.53 -3.89 -49.60
CA SER A 4 3.69 -4.41 -48.50
C SER A 4 4.45 -5.37 -47.59
N ASN A 5 5.41 -6.11 -48.15
CA ASN A 5 6.22 -7.07 -47.40
C ASN A 5 7.26 -6.39 -46.50
N LEU A 6 7.80 -5.23 -46.91
CA LEU A 6 8.67 -4.42 -46.05
C LEU A 6 7.89 -3.82 -44.87
N LEU A 7 6.66 -3.35 -45.10
CA LEU A 7 5.82 -2.80 -44.04
C LEU A 7 5.46 -3.87 -43.01
N LEU A 8 5.09 -5.07 -43.45
CA LEU A 8 4.76 -6.19 -42.57
C LEU A 8 5.96 -6.63 -41.72
N LEU A 9 7.16 -6.72 -42.32
CA LEU A 9 8.38 -7.03 -41.57
C LEU A 9 8.70 -5.94 -40.53
N SER A 10 8.51 -4.66 -40.87
CA SER A 10 8.77 -3.56 -39.94
C SER A 10 7.81 -3.54 -38.75
N LEU A 11 6.54 -3.89 -38.94
CA LEU A 11 5.55 -4.03 -37.86
C LEU A 11 5.85 -5.23 -36.96
N LEU A 12 6.27 -6.37 -37.54
CA LEU A 12 6.66 -7.56 -36.78
C LEU A 12 7.94 -7.32 -35.96
N LEU A 13 8.92 -6.58 -36.51
CA LEU A 13 10.13 -6.16 -35.79
C LEU A 13 9.81 -5.17 -34.67
N LEU A 14 8.88 -4.23 -34.88
CA LEU A 14 8.43 -3.29 -33.84
C LEU A 14 7.68 -4.01 -32.71
N GLN A 15 6.81 -4.97 -33.03
CA GLN A 15 6.14 -5.83 -32.05
C GLN A 15 7.14 -6.72 -31.29
N ALA A 16 8.15 -7.27 -31.98
CA ALA A 16 9.21 -8.04 -31.34
C ALA A 16 10.08 -7.17 -30.41
N LEU A 17 10.35 -5.90 -30.77
CA LEU A 17 11.05 -4.94 -29.91
C LEU A 17 10.21 -4.56 -28.67
N LEU A 18 8.89 -4.41 -28.83
CA LEU A 18 7.96 -4.14 -27.73
C LEU A 18 7.84 -5.33 -26.76
N THR A 19 8.00 -6.57 -27.24
CA THR A 19 8.03 -7.77 -26.37
C THR A 19 9.38 -8.01 -25.67
N LEU A 20 10.46 -7.38 -26.12
CA LEU A 20 11.78 -7.42 -25.46
C LEU A 20 11.90 -6.38 -24.34
N LEU A 21 11.02 -5.39 -24.32
CA LEU A 21 10.80 -4.51 -23.18
C LEU A 21 9.72 -5.13 -22.30
N SER A 22 10.03 -6.26 -21.65
CA SER A 22 9.38 -6.52 -20.37
C SER A 22 9.64 -5.27 -19.54
N PRO A 23 8.61 -4.48 -19.14
CA PRO A 23 8.87 -3.38 -18.24
C PRO A 23 9.56 -4.02 -17.05
N ALA A 24 10.78 -3.55 -16.75
CA ALA A 24 11.43 -3.91 -15.50
C ALA A 24 10.34 -3.75 -14.44
N SER A 25 10.00 -4.83 -13.71
CA SER A 25 9.01 -4.78 -12.64
C SER A 25 9.25 -3.49 -11.89
N ALA A 26 8.32 -2.55 -11.98
CA ALA A 26 8.56 -1.19 -11.51
C ALA A 26 9.08 -1.29 -10.09
N ALA A 27 10.24 -0.68 -9.86
CA ALA A 27 10.88 -0.62 -8.56
C ALA A 27 9.97 0.18 -7.62
N LEU A 28 8.98 -0.47 -7.00
CA LEU A 28 7.98 0.19 -6.18
C LEU A 28 8.49 0.36 -4.75
N PHE A 29 8.50 1.60 -4.29
CA PHE A 29 8.72 1.96 -2.90
C PHE A 29 7.47 2.64 -2.33
N ARG A 30 7.03 2.26 -1.13
CA ARG A 30 5.88 2.88 -0.46
C ARG A 30 6.21 3.28 0.97
N GLU A 31 5.68 4.40 1.42
CA GLU A 31 5.94 4.96 2.74
C GLU A 31 4.63 5.35 3.42
N TYR A 32 4.30 4.70 4.54
CA TYR A 32 3.20 5.17 5.40
C TYR A 32 3.64 6.43 6.15
N ILE A 33 2.73 7.41 6.29
CA ILE A 33 3.04 8.72 6.87
C ILE A 33 1.81 9.37 7.52
N GLY A 34 2.01 10.00 8.68
CA GLY A 34 1.09 10.97 9.28
C GLY A 34 0.27 10.50 10.48
N ALA A 35 0.36 9.23 10.87
CA ALA A 35 -0.48 8.67 11.95
C ALA A 35 -0.06 9.13 13.35
N GLU A 36 1.22 9.43 13.54
CA GLU A 36 1.82 9.61 14.88
C GLU A 36 1.95 11.09 15.29
N PHE A 37 1.54 12.03 14.43
CA PHE A 37 1.62 13.47 14.67
C PHE A 37 3.03 13.95 15.07
N LYS A 38 4.08 13.31 14.52
CA LYS A 38 5.50 13.67 14.76
C LYS A 38 5.99 14.85 13.90
N GLY A 39 5.06 15.55 13.26
CA GLY A 39 5.30 16.71 12.39
C GLY A 39 6.18 16.38 11.18
N VAL A 40 6.15 15.13 10.71
CA VAL A 40 6.86 14.71 9.50
C VAL A 40 6.17 15.31 8.27
N ARG A 41 6.96 15.74 7.29
CA ARG A 41 6.46 16.30 6.03
C ARG A 41 6.90 15.42 4.87
N PHE A 42 6.16 15.45 3.76
CA PHE A 42 6.59 14.77 2.53
C PHE A 42 8.01 15.14 2.10
N SER A 43 8.41 16.40 2.29
CA SER A 43 9.75 16.91 1.95
C SER A 43 10.89 16.36 2.82
N ASP A 44 10.56 15.79 3.99
CA ASP A 44 11.56 15.22 4.89
C ASP A 44 12.01 13.83 4.38
N VAL A 45 11.10 13.12 3.70
CA VAL A 45 11.32 11.76 3.21
C VAL A 45 12.14 11.80 1.91
N PRO A 46 13.25 11.06 1.82
CA PRO A 46 14.08 11.02 0.61
C PRO A 46 13.34 10.31 -0.52
N ILE A 47 13.36 10.89 -1.72
CA ILE A 47 12.73 10.33 -2.93
C ILE A 47 13.80 10.10 -3.98
N ASN A 48 14.00 8.84 -4.37
CA ASN A 48 14.83 8.44 -5.48
C ASN A 48 14.02 8.56 -6.79
N PRO A 49 14.49 9.27 -7.83
CA PRO A 49 13.75 9.41 -9.08
C PRO A 49 13.62 8.11 -9.90
N ASP A 50 14.44 7.10 -9.61
CA ASP A 50 14.49 5.83 -10.36
C ASP A 50 13.55 4.75 -9.80
N VAL A 51 12.68 5.11 -8.85
CA VAL A 51 11.65 4.22 -8.26
C VAL A 51 10.25 4.80 -8.45
N GLU A 52 9.23 3.95 -8.58
CA GLU A 52 7.85 4.40 -8.41
C GLU A 52 7.62 4.60 -6.90
N PHE A 53 7.21 5.81 -6.49
CA PHE A 53 7.17 6.19 -5.08
C PHE A 53 5.74 6.48 -4.65
N HIS A 54 5.20 5.73 -3.68
CA HIS A 54 3.87 5.97 -3.14
C HIS A 54 3.95 6.42 -1.67
N PHE A 55 3.48 7.63 -1.35
CA PHE A 55 3.10 7.94 0.03
C PHE A 55 1.72 7.35 0.35
N ILE A 56 1.51 6.94 1.60
CA ILE A 56 0.22 6.45 2.09
C ILE A 56 -0.13 7.23 3.38
N LEU A 57 -1.07 8.17 3.26
CA LEU A 57 -1.58 8.95 4.38
C LEU A 57 -2.33 8.05 5.36
N SER A 58 -1.94 8.08 6.63
CA SER A 58 -2.42 7.16 7.67
C SER A 58 -3.04 7.96 8.81
N PHE A 59 -4.35 7.94 9.06
CA PHE A 59 -5.40 7.14 8.41
C PHE A 59 -6.64 7.98 8.06
N ALA A 60 -7.45 7.48 7.13
CA ALA A 60 -8.87 7.81 7.09
C ALA A 60 -9.65 6.72 7.84
N ILE A 61 -10.50 7.11 8.78
CA ILE A 61 -11.22 6.16 9.63
C ILE A 61 -12.71 6.53 9.60
N ASP A 62 -13.60 5.56 9.46
CA ASP A 62 -15.06 5.75 9.50
C ASP A 62 -15.59 5.88 10.93
N TYR A 63 -14.92 6.74 11.71
CA TYR A 63 -15.24 7.08 13.08
C TYR A 63 -15.42 8.60 13.23
N THR A 64 -16.22 9.01 14.21
CA THR A 64 -16.32 10.43 14.59
C THR A 64 -14.98 10.95 15.16
N THR A 65 -14.64 12.20 14.87
CA THR A 65 -13.37 12.83 15.31
C THR A 65 -13.42 13.35 16.75
N SER A 66 -14.62 13.50 17.32
CA SER A 66 -14.86 13.87 18.71
C SER A 66 -15.76 12.82 19.35
N SER A 67 -15.32 12.21 20.45
CA SER A 67 -15.97 11.06 21.08
C SER A 67 -16.13 9.87 20.12
N PRO A 68 -15.01 9.19 19.78
CA PRO A 68 -14.96 8.23 18.68
C PRO A 68 -16.02 7.15 18.76
N SER A 69 -16.76 7.02 17.67
CA SER A 69 -17.79 6.01 17.45
C SER A 69 -17.88 5.68 15.95
N PRO A 70 -18.13 4.41 15.59
CA PRO A 70 -18.30 4.01 14.20
C PRO A 70 -19.41 4.80 13.52
N THR A 71 -19.20 5.14 12.25
CA THR A 71 -20.11 5.99 11.47
C THR A 71 -20.71 5.28 10.27
N ASN A 72 -20.61 3.95 10.20
CA ASN A 72 -21.11 3.16 9.09
C ASN A 72 -20.56 3.64 7.74
N GLY A 73 -19.24 3.72 7.60
CA GLY A 73 -18.58 4.06 6.33
C GLY A 73 -18.44 5.56 6.04
N HIS A 74 -18.80 6.47 6.94
CA HIS A 74 -18.47 7.90 6.74
C HIS A 74 -17.05 8.22 7.20
N PHE A 75 -16.09 8.16 6.28
CA PHE A 75 -14.67 8.36 6.58
C PHE A 75 -14.34 9.81 6.96
N ASN A 76 -13.54 9.97 8.00
CA ASN A 76 -12.93 11.23 8.43
C ASN A 76 -11.40 11.12 8.39
N VAL A 77 -10.72 12.27 8.36
CA VAL A 77 -9.25 12.37 8.33
C VAL A 77 -8.69 12.32 9.75
N PHE A 78 -7.75 11.40 9.99
CA PHE A 78 -7.06 11.21 11.29
C PHE A 78 -5.53 11.34 11.20
N TRP A 79 -4.96 11.65 10.03
CA TRP A 79 -3.54 11.98 9.92
C TRP A 79 -3.25 13.46 10.30
N ASP A 80 -1.97 13.78 10.49
CA ASP A 80 -1.44 15.13 10.71
C ASP A 80 -1.67 16.06 9.50
N SER A 81 -2.91 16.51 9.33
CA SER A 81 -3.34 17.33 8.18
C SER A 81 -2.75 18.74 8.17
N ASP A 82 -2.17 19.20 9.29
CA ASP A 82 -1.43 20.46 9.37
C ASP A 82 -0.08 20.36 8.64
N ASN A 83 0.57 19.19 8.69
CA ASN A 83 1.83 18.93 7.99
C ASN A 83 1.67 18.17 6.66
N LEU A 84 0.50 17.58 6.41
CA LEU A 84 0.18 16.77 5.24
C LEU A 84 -1.15 17.20 4.58
N SER A 85 -1.28 18.51 4.35
CA SER A 85 -2.45 19.17 3.75
C SER A 85 -2.57 18.93 2.22
N PRO A 86 -3.71 19.25 1.60
CA PRO A 86 -3.88 19.15 0.15
C PRO A 86 -2.83 19.93 -0.67
N SER A 87 -2.41 21.10 -0.19
CA SER A 87 -1.40 21.91 -0.89
C SER A 87 -0.01 21.25 -0.84
N GLN A 88 0.30 20.56 0.25
CA GLN A 88 1.55 19.79 0.40
C GLN A 88 1.54 18.53 -0.46
N VAL A 89 0.40 17.85 -0.61
CA VAL A 89 0.22 16.75 -1.57
C VAL A 89 0.45 17.25 -3.01
N ALA A 90 -0.17 18.38 -3.38
CA ALA A 90 0.03 18.97 -4.70
C ALA A 90 1.50 19.35 -4.96
N ALA A 91 2.16 19.96 -3.98
CA ALA A 91 3.55 20.39 -4.09
C ALA A 91 4.53 19.22 -4.25
N ILE A 92 4.35 18.11 -3.50
CA ILE A 92 5.25 16.96 -3.63
C ILE A 92 5.09 16.26 -4.98
N LYS A 93 3.86 16.10 -5.46
CA LYS A 93 3.57 15.52 -6.79
C LYS A 93 4.09 16.41 -7.93
N GLN A 94 4.03 17.73 -7.77
CA GLN A 94 4.57 18.67 -8.75
C GLN A 94 6.10 18.61 -8.82
N SER A 95 6.77 18.42 -7.69
CA SER A 95 8.24 18.37 -7.62
C SER A 95 8.82 17.01 -8.02
N HIS A 96 8.04 15.93 -7.93
CA HIS A 96 8.48 14.56 -8.22
C HIS A 96 7.44 13.83 -9.07
N SER A 97 7.70 13.70 -10.38
CA SER A 97 6.78 13.07 -11.33
C SER A 97 6.59 11.56 -11.11
N ASN A 98 7.46 10.93 -10.33
CA ASN A 98 7.39 9.52 -9.95
C ASN A 98 6.60 9.28 -8.65
N VAL A 99 6.08 10.34 -8.01
CA VAL A 99 5.32 10.25 -6.76
C VAL A 99 3.82 10.14 -7.01
N LYS A 100 3.18 9.19 -6.33
CA LYS A 100 1.74 9.13 -6.08
C LYS A 100 1.47 9.20 -4.58
N VAL A 101 0.26 9.63 -4.21
CA VAL A 101 -0.18 9.70 -2.81
C VAL A 101 -1.53 9.00 -2.67
N ALA A 102 -1.59 8.01 -1.78
CA ALA A 102 -2.82 7.32 -1.39
C ALA A 102 -3.20 7.67 0.06
N LEU A 103 -4.36 7.21 0.50
CA LEU A 103 -4.73 7.13 1.91
C LEU A 103 -4.94 5.68 2.34
N SER A 104 -4.68 5.35 3.61
CA SER A 104 -5.01 4.06 4.21
C SER A 104 -6.29 4.16 5.04
N LEU A 105 -7.14 3.13 4.96
CA LEU A 105 -8.41 3.01 5.64
C LEU A 105 -8.29 2.13 6.89
N GLY A 106 -8.78 2.59 8.03
CA GLY A 106 -8.81 1.81 9.27
C GLY A 106 -7.64 2.13 10.19
N GLY A 107 -6.68 1.22 10.30
CA GLY A 107 -5.63 1.19 11.32
C GLY A 107 -6.04 0.39 12.56
N ASP A 108 -5.10 0.23 13.50
CA ASP A 108 -5.31 -0.48 14.77
C ASP A 108 -6.32 0.24 15.69
N SER A 109 -6.10 1.53 15.95
CA SER A 109 -6.82 2.26 17.00
C SER A 109 -7.29 3.65 16.57
N VAL A 110 -8.30 4.12 17.29
CA VAL A 110 -8.82 5.48 17.24
C VAL A 110 -9.00 5.97 18.68
N ASP A 111 -8.24 7.02 19.04
CA ASP A 111 -8.10 7.50 20.42
C ASP A 111 -7.64 6.40 21.39
N HIS A 112 -8.47 5.99 22.34
CA HIS A 112 -8.13 4.99 23.36
C HIS A 112 -8.73 3.59 23.09
N GLY A 113 -9.31 3.36 21.91
CA GLY A 113 -9.96 2.10 21.56
C GLY A 113 -9.62 1.62 20.15
N PHE A 114 -9.97 0.37 19.84
CA PHE A 114 -9.75 -0.20 18.52
C PHE A 114 -10.68 0.39 17.45
N ALA A 115 -10.14 0.58 16.25
CA ALA A 115 -10.90 0.99 15.07
C ALA A 115 -11.54 -0.24 14.41
N TYR A 116 -12.72 -0.63 14.91
CA TYR A 116 -13.46 -1.78 14.41
C TYR A 116 -14.10 -1.49 13.05
N PHE A 117 -13.93 -2.42 12.11
CA PHE A 117 -14.78 -2.52 10.94
C PHE A 117 -16.21 -2.95 11.36
N GLN A 118 -17.17 -2.02 11.29
CA GLN A 118 -18.53 -2.22 11.83
C GLN A 118 -19.61 -1.65 10.89
N PRO A 119 -19.90 -2.29 9.75
CA PRO A 119 -20.99 -1.90 8.86
C PRO A 119 -22.36 -2.21 9.49
N SER A 120 -23.33 -1.34 9.27
CA SER A 120 -24.75 -1.57 9.60
C SER A 120 -25.43 -2.46 8.55
N SER A 121 -25.07 -2.28 7.29
CA SER A 121 -25.36 -3.18 6.17
C SER A 121 -24.32 -2.95 5.07
N ILE A 122 -24.14 -3.94 4.18
CA ILE A 122 -23.20 -3.82 3.06
C ILE A 122 -23.53 -2.57 2.23
N ASP A 123 -24.78 -2.44 1.77
CA ASP A 123 -25.18 -1.33 0.87
C ASP A 123 -24.98 0.05 1.52
N SER A 124 -25.42 0.22 2.77
CA SER A 124 -25.34 1.53 3.43
C SER A 124 -23.90 1.92 3.75
N TRP A 125 -23.07 0.96 4.18
CA TRP A 125 -21.64 1.22 4.42
C TRP A 125 -20.93 1.56 3.11
N VAL A 126 -21.19 0.83 2.03
CA VAL A 126 -20.57 1.07 0.71
C VAL A 126 -20.97 2.43 0.14
N ASP A 127 -22.25 2.81 0.22
CA ASP A 127 -22.73 4.11 -0.26
C ASP A 127 -22.05 5.27 0.49
N ASN A 128 -21.99 5.17 1.83
CA ASN A 128 -21.33 6.16 2.68
C ASN A 128 -19.82 6.24 2.44
N ALA A 129 -19.16 5.08 2.28
CA ALA A 129 -17.73 4.98 2.02
C ALA A 129 -17.37 5.59 0.67
N VAL A 130 -18.13 5.26 -0.38
CA VAL A 130 -17.89 5.82 -1.72
C VAL A 130 -18.06 7.34 -1.72
N ASP A 131 -19.11 7.87 -1.10
CA ASP A 131 -19.37 9.31 -1.05
C ASP A 131 -18.26 10.07 -0.29
N SER A 132 -18.00 9.67 0.96
CA SER A 132 -17.02 10.34 1.82
C SER A 132 -15.59 10.23 1.30
N LEU A 133 -15.16 9.04 0.85
CA LEU A 133 -13.81 8.86 0.30
C LEU A 133 -13.64 9.58 -1.04
N THR A 134 -14.67 9.63 -1.89
CA THR A 134 -14.60 10.44 -3.13
C THR A 134 -14.37 11.91 -2.81
N GLY A 135 -15.01 12.43 -1.76
CA GLY A 135 -14.79 13.79 -1.27
C GLY A 135 -13.34 14.02 -0.84
N ILE A 136 -12.81 13.18 0.04
CA ILE A 136 -11.43 13.27 0.55
C ILE A 136 -10.41 13.15 -0.58
N ILE A 137 -10.56 12.13 -1.44
CA ILE A 137 -9.64 11.85 -2.54
C ILE A 137 -9.56 13.04 -3.50
N LYS A 138 -10.71 13.64 -3.86
CA LYS A 138 -10.74 14.83 -4.73
C LYS A 138 -10.13 16.05 -4.04
N GLN A 139 -10.44 16.27 -2.76
CA GLN A 139 -9.89 17.40 -2.01
C GLN A 139 -8.36 17.36 -1.93
N TYR A 140 -7.79 16.18 -1.68
CA TYR A 140 -6.35 15.99 -1.54
C TYR A 140 -5.63 15.65 -2.85
N ASN A 141 -6.36 15.42 -3.94
CA ASN A 141 -5.82 14.96 -5.23
C ASN A 141 -5.02 13.64 -5.09
N LEU A 142 -5.62 12.67 -4.40
CA LEU A 142 -5.03 11.35 -4.13
C LEU A 142 -5.22 10.40 -5.32
N ASP A 143 -4.33 9.43 -5.43
CA ASP A 143 -4.21 8.51 -6.57
C ASP A 143 -4.75 7.10 -6.29
N GLY A 144 -4.93 6.74 -5.01
CA GLY A 144 -5.27 5.38 -4.59
C GLY A 144 -5.72 5.29 -3.15
N ILE A 145 -6.15 4.09 -2.76
CA ILE A 145 -6.43 3.75 -1.36
C ILE A 145 -5.74 2.45 -0.95
N ASP A 146 -5.55 2.29 0.36
CA ASP A 146 -5.06 1.09 1.03
C ASP A 146 -6.06 0.65 2.09
N ILE A 147 -6.28 -0.66 2.24
CA ILE A 147 -7.24 -1.22 3.21
C ILE A 147 -6.44 -1.84 4.35
N ASP A 148 -6.60 -1.31 5.56
CA ASP A 148 -5.77 -1.63 6.73
C ASP A 148 -6.61 -1.72 8.01
N TYR A 149 -7.81 -2.30 7.92
CA TYR A 149 -8.57 -2.69 9.12
C TYR A 149 -7.92 -3.90 9.80
N GLU A 150 -7.76 -3.83 11.12
CA GLU A 150 -7.15 -4.90 11.92
C GLU A 150 -8.13 -5.54 12.92
N HIS A 151 -9.27 -4.88 13.16
CA HIS A 151 -10.30 -5.32 14.11
C HIS A 151 -11.66 -5.39 13.43
N PHE A 152 -12.41 -6.47 13.67
CA PHE A 152 -13.64 -6.74 12.92
C PHE A 152 -14.84 -7.03 13.83
N GLN A 153 -15.95 -6.34 13.56
CA GLN A 153 -17.29 -6.65 14.07
C GLN A 153 -18.24 -7.08 12.93
N ALA A 154 -17.66 -7.64 11.87
CA ALA A 154 -18.36 -8.29 10.78
C ALA A 154 -17.64 -9.60 10.45
N ASP A 155 -18.32 -10.52 9.78
CA ASP A 155 -17.69 -11.74 9.29
C ASP A 155 -16.84 -11.48 8.02
N PRO A 156 -15.95 -12.43 7.64
CA PRO A 156 -15.11 -12.29 6.46
C PRO A 156 -15.85 -12.03 5.15
N ASP A 157 -17.04 -12.59 4.96
CA ASP A 157 -17.82 -12.40 3.73
C ASP A 157 -18.39 -10.99 3.67
N THR A 158 -18.95 -10.49 4.78
CA THR A 158 -19.46 -9.12 4.89
C THR A 158 -18.34 -8.10 4.67
N PHE A 159 -17.16 -8.29 5.26
CA PHE A 159 -15.98 -7.46 5.00
C PHE A 159 -15.58 -7.49 3.52
N ALA A 160 -15.47 -8.69 2.93
CA ALA A 160 -15.09 -8.86 1.54
C ALA A 160 -16.08 -8.17 0.57
N GLU A 161 -17.38 -8.26 0.82
CA GLU A 161 -18.39 -7.58 -0.01
C GLU A 161 -18.34 -6.06 0.14
N CYS A 162 -18.21 -5.54 1.36
CA CYS A 162 -18.11 -4.09 1.57
C CYS A 162 -16.90 -3.49 0.86
N ILE A 163 -15.71 -4.05 1.11
CA ILE A 163 -14.47 -3.53 0.52
C ILE A 163 -14.44 -3.80 -0.99
N GLY A 164 -14.84 -4.98 -1.44
CA GLY A 164 -14.86 -5.32 -2.86
C GLY A 164 -15.75 -4.40 -3.70
N GLN A 165 -16.96 -4.09 -3.21
CA GLN A 165 -17.86 -3.15 -3.88
C GLN A 165 -17.36 -1.71 -3.83
N LEU A 166 -16.76 -1.28 -2.71
CA LEU A 166 -16.08 0.00 -2.61
C LEU A 166 -15.00 0.14 -3.69
N LEU A 167 -14.08 -0.83 -3.78
CA LEU A 167 -13.00 -0.83 -4.78
C LEU A 167 -13.54 -0.80 -6.21
N THR A 168 -14.59 -1.60 -6.47
CA THR A 168 -15.26 -1.65 -7.78
C THR A 168 -15.79 -0.27 -8.17
N ARG A 169 -16.51 0.41 -7.27
CA ARG A 169 -17.12 1.72 -7.53
C ARG A 169 -16.08 2.82 -7.67
N LEU A 170 -15.07 2.88 -6.80
CA LEU A 170 -14.00 3.90 -6.89
C LEU A 170 -13.19 3.76 -8.18
N LYS A 171 -12.83 2.54 -8.59
CA LYS A 171 -12.11 2.30 -9.86
C LYS A 171 -12.97 2.59 -11.09
N SER A 172 -14.21 2.08 -11.14
CA SER A 172 -15.10 2.29 -12.30
C SER A 172 -15.49 3.76 -12.50
N ASN A 173 -15.58 4.53 -11.42
CA ASN A 173 -15.82 5.97 -11.47
C ASN A 173 -14.54 6.80 -11.77
N GLY A 174 -13.38 6.16 -11.91
CA GLY A 174 -12.10 6.83 -12.16
C GLY A 174 -11.62 7.69 -10.99
N VAL A 175 -12.07 7.41 -9.76
CA VAL A 175 -11.67 8.16 -8.55
C VAL A 175 -10.28 7.74 -8.08
N ILE A 176 -9.93 6.46 -8.24
CA ILE A 176 -8.61 5.92 -7.90
C ILE A 176 -7.99 5.19 -9.09
N SER A 177 -6.67 5.21 -9.16
CA SER A 177 -5.88 4.48 -10.15
C SER A 177 -5.33 3.15 -9.64
N PHE A 178 -5.16 3.01 -8.32
CA PHE A 178 -4.72 1.77 -7.69
C PHE A 178 -5.37 1.55 -6.32
N ALA A 179 -5.36 0.30 -5.88
CA ALA A 179 -5.77 -0.13 -4.55
C ALA A 179 -4.76 -1.13 -3.95
N SER A 180 -4.61 -1.13 -2.64
CA SER A 180 -3.86 -2.15 -1.91
C SER A 180 -4.55 -2.62 -0.65
N ILE A 181 -4.07 -3.72 -0.09
CA ILE A 181 -4.49 -4.26 1.21
C ILE A 181 -3.26 -4.45 2.09
N ALA A 182 -3.42 -4.33 3.41
CA ALA A 182 -2.32 -4.42 4.38
C ALA A 182 -2.53 -5.53 5.45
N PRO A 183 -2.67 -6.81 5.05
CA PRO A 183 -2.85 -7.92 5.98
C PRO A 183 -1.58 -8.26 6.77
N PHE A 184 -1.74 -9.00 7.86
CA PHE A 184 -0.63 -9.61 8.60
C PHE A 184 -1.00 -11.01 9.13
N ASP A 185 -0.02 -11.68 9.76
CA ASP A 185 -0.15 -13.05 10.24
C ASP A 185 -0.92 -13.14 11.56
N ASP A 186 -2.22 -12.89 11.48
CA ASP A 186 -3.21 -13.10 12.53
C ASP A 186 -4.43 -13.82 11.95
N ASP A 187 -5.02 -14.75 12.71
CA ASP A 187 -6.13 -15.59 12.23
C ASP A 187 -7.36 -14.76 11.80
N GLN A 188 -7.71 -13.73 12.56
CA GLN A 188 -8.84 -12.88 12.25
C GLN A 188 -8.52 -12.04 11.02
N VAL A 189 -7.39 -11.34 10.99
CA VAL A 189 -6.97 -10.52 9.85
C VAL A 189 -6.84 -11.36 8.58
N GLN A 190 -6.09 -12.47 8.62
CA GLN A 190 -5.89 -13.34 7.46
C GLN A 190 -7.23 -13.86 6.90
N SER A 191 -8.15 -14.33 7.75
CA SER A 191 -9.43 -14.86 7.26
C SER A 191 -10.24 -13.82 6.48
N HIS A 192 -10.22 -12.55 6.91
CA HIS A 192 -10.95 -11.45 6.26
C HIS A 192 -10.28 -11.02 4.95
N TYR A 193 -8.97 -10.79 4.96
CA TYR A 193 -8.25 -10.36 3.75
C TYR A 193 -8.14 -11.48 2.70
N LEU A 194 -8.09 -12.75 3.09
CA LEU A 194 -8.16 -13.86 2.13
C LEU A 194 -9.55 -14.03 1.53
N ALA A 195 -10.62 -13.78 2.29
CA ALA A 195 -11.98 -13.73 1.74
C ALA A 195 -12.11 -12.61 0.69
N LEU A 196 -11.58 -11.41 1.00
CA LEU A 196 -11.50 -10.30 0.06
C LEU A 196 -10.68 -10.65 -1.18
N TRP A 197 -9.48 -11.20 -1.01
CA TRP A 197 -8.59 -11.57 -2.12
C TRP A 197 -9.22 -12.59 -3.06
N ARG A 198 -9.86 -13.63 -2.53
CA ARG A 198 -10.49 -14.69 -3.34
C ARG A 198 -11.61 -14.15 -4.24
N LYS A 199 -12.39 -13.18 -3.77
CA LYS A 199 -13.52 -12.60 -4.53
C LYS A 199 -13.09 -11.42 -5.41
N TYR A 200 -12.23 -10.56 -4.90
CA TYR A 200 -11.94 -9.23 -5.46
C TYR A 200 -10.45 -8.94 -5.69
N GLY A 201 -9.56 -9.95 -5.60
CA GLY A 201 -8.11 -9.78 -5.79
C GLY A 201 -7.72 -9.15 -7.14
N HIS A 202 -8.55 -9.31 -8.18
CA HIS A 202 -8.35 -8.66 -9.48
C HIS A 202 -8.49 -7.12 -9.45
N LEU A 203 -9.06 -6.55 -8.39
CA LEU A 203 -9.15 -5.11 -8.17
C LEU A 203 -7.97 -4.57 -7.34
N ILE A 204 -7.16 -5.44 -6.74
CA ILE A 204 -6.11 -5.09 -5.80
C ILE A 204 -4.75 -5.18 -6.51
N ASP A 205 -4.02 -4.06 -6.55
CA ASP A 205 -2.78 -3.95 -7.30
C ASP A 205 -1.56 -4.41 -6.48
N TYR A 206 -1.61 -4.23 -5.16
CA TYR A 206 -0.51 -4.53 -4.24
C TYR A 206 -1.00 -5.12 -2.92
N VAL A 207 -0.19 -6.01 -2.34
CA VAL A 207 -0.41 -6.56 -0.99
C VAL A 207 0.72 -6.06 -0.11
N ASN A 208 0.41 -5.09 0.74
CA ASN A 208 1.29 -4.54 1.77
C ASN A 208 1.32 -5.46 2.98
N PHE A 209 1.75 -6.71 2.80
CA PHE A 209 1.80 -7.67 3.92
C PHE A 209 2.74 -7.14 5.01
N GLN A 210 2.25 -7.05 6.25
CA GLN A 210 3.00 -6.45 7.36
C GLN A 210 3.98 -7.46 7.97
N PHE A 211 5.13 -7.67 7.33
CA PHE A 211 6.15 -8.61 7.82
C PHE A 211 6.78 -8.19 9.17
N TYR A 212 6.56 -6.96 9.60
CA TYR A 212 6.93 -6.48 10.93
C TYR A 212 5.99 -6.93 12.05
N ALA A 213 4.87 -7.60 11.73
CA ALA A 213 4.02 -8.27 12.72
C ALA A 213 4.59 -9.63 13.19
N TYR A 214 5.52 -10.23 12.42
CA TYR A 214 6.23 -11.44 12.86
C TYR A 214 7.13 -11.16 14.08
N ASP A 215 7.57 -12.21 14.77
CA ASP A 215 8.42 -12.08 15.96
C ASP A 215 9.72 -11.29 15.67
N ALA A 216 10.16 -10.47 16.63
CA ALA A 216 11.35 -9.61 16.49
C ALA A 216 12.66 -10.40 16.31
N SER A 217 12.68 -11.69 16.64
CA SER A 217 13.82 -12.60 16.41
C SER A 217 13.85 -13.23 15.00
N THR A 218 12.91 -12.85 14.12
CA THR A 218 12.82 -13.38 12.75
C THR A 218 14.16 -13.30 12.03
N THR A 219 14.65 -14.45 11.58
CA THR A 219 15.90 -14.59 10.82
C THR A 219 15.66 -14.37 9.33
N VAL A 220 16.75 -14.21 8.55
CA VAL A 220 16.69 -14.11 7.08
C VAL A 220 15.97 -15.32 6.47
N SER A 221 16.25 -16.54 6.92
CA SER A 221 15.63 -17.74 6.38
C SER A 221 14.14 -17.81 6.72
N GLN A 222 13.75 -17.45 7.94
CA GLN A 222 12.33 -17.39 8.32
C GLN A 222 11.58 -16.33 7.52
N PHE A 223 12.14 -15.13 7.36
CA PHE A 223 11.53 -14.09 6.53
C PHE A 223 11.29 -14.57 5.09
N LEU A 224 12.26 -15.26 4.48
CA LEU A 224 12.09 -15.80 3.13
C LEU A 224 11.00 -16.88 3.05
N SER A 225 10.90 -17.74 4.08
CA SER A 225 9.82 -18.72 4.19
C SER A 225 8.45 -18.06 4.33
N TYR A 226 8.32 -17.08 5.24
CA TYR A 226 7.09 -16.32 5.42
C TYR A 226 6.72 -15.56 4.14
N PHE A 227 7.69 -14.94 3.46
CA PHE A 227 7.43 -14.26 2.20
C PHE A 227 6.88 -15.21 1.13
N ALA A 228 7.42 -16.43 1.03
CA ALA A 228 6.94 -17.45 0.11
C ALA A 228 5.52 -17.93 0.49
N GLU A 229 5.25 -18.14 1.77
CA GLU A 229 3.93 -18.49 2.29
C GLU A 229 2.89 -17.43 1.94
N GLN A 230 3.18 -16.16 2.25
CA GLN A 230 2.24 -15.07 1.99
C GLN A 230 2.07 -14.81 0.48
N SER A 231 3.12 -14.98 -0.31
CA SER A 231 2.99 -14.96 -1.79
C SER A 231 2.08 -16.08 -2.30
N SER A 232 2.05 -17.25 -1.65
CA SER A 232 1.12 -18.34 -1.98
C SER A 232 -0.31 -18.02 -1.54
N ASN A 233 -0.50 -17.40 -0.39
CA ASN A 233 -1.80 -16.98 0.12
C ASN A 233 -2.47 -15.95 -0.80
N TYR A 234 -1.68 -15.00 -1.33
CA TYR A 234 -2.11 -13.99 -2.29
C TYR A 234 -1.64 -14.32 -3.72
N ASN A 235 -1.77 -15.59 -4.13
CA ASN A 235 -1.26 -16.08 -5.41
C ASN A 235 -1.70 -15.22 -6.60
N GLY A 236 -0.74 -14.86 -7.46
CA GLY A 236 -0.93 -13.96 -8.61
C GLY A 236 -0.88 -12.47 -8.26
N GLY A 237 -0.85 -12.11 -6.97
CA GLY A 237 -0.70 -10.74 -6.48
C GLY A 237 0.74 -10.28 -6.37
N LYS A 238 0.93 -8.99 -6.10
CA LYS A 238 2.23 -8.38 -5.83
C LYS A 238 2.40 -8.18 -4.33
N VAL A 239 2.87 -9.20 -3.63
CA VAL A 239 3.25 -9.10 -2.21
C VAL A 239 4.55 -8.31 -2.08
N LEU A 240 4.53 -7.25 -1.27
CA LEU A 240 5.67 -6.36 -1.06
C LEU A 240 6.44 -6.78 0.20
N ALA A 241 7.77 -6.69 0.16
CA ALA A 241 8.58 -6.87 1.36
C ALA A 241 8.42 -5.64 2.27
N SER A 242 8.49 -5.83 3.59
CA SER A 242 8.28 -4.71 4.51
C SER A 242 9.00 -4.86 5.84
N PHE A 243 9.21 -3.71 6.47
CA PHE A 243 9.72 -3.59 7.81
C PHE A 243 9.14 -2.34 8.46
N SER A 244 9.20 -2.29 9.79
CA SER A 244 8.89 -1.09 10.53
C SER A 244 10.15 -0.43 11.11
N THR A 245 10.10 0.88 11.30
CA THR A 245 11.17 1.70 11.90
C THR A 245 10.93 2.04 13.37
N ASP A 246 9.79 1.64 13.91
CA ASP A 246 9.43 1.63 15.32
C ASP A 246 9.98 0.38 16.06
N ALA A 247 9.41 0.12 17.25
CA ALA A 247 9.72 -1.03 18.10
C ALA A 247 8.99 -2.34 17.72
N SER A 248 8.16 -2.36 16.67
CA SER A 248 7.47 -3.57 16.20
C SER A 248 8.44 -4.66 15.75
N GLY A 249 7.95 -5.86 15.47
CA GLY A 249 8.77 -7.04 15.22
C GLY A 249 9.37 -7.16 13.81
N GLY A 250 9.44 -8.40 13.35
CA GLY A 250 9.94 -8.82 12.04
C GLY A 250 11.45 -8.72 11.85
N LEU A 251 11.88 -9.03 10.62
CA LEU A 251 13.30 -8.94 10.24
C LEU A 251 13.70 -7.48 10.03
N LYS A 252 14.37 -6.88 11.02
CA LYS A 252 14.81 -5.47 10.94
C LYS A 252 15.92 -5.23 9.91
N PRO A 253 16.02 -3.99 9.37
CA PRO A 253 17.12 -3.56 8.49
C PRO A 253 18.52 -3.93 8.97
N GLY A 254 18.82 -3.67 10.25
CA GLY A 254 20.11 -3.99 10.87
C GLY A 254 20.40 -5.49 11.00
N ASN A 255 19.38 -6.35 10.92
CA ASN A 255 19.48 -7.78 11.19
C ASN A 255 19.47 -8.65 9.93
N GLY A 256 19.33 -8.06 8.74
CA GLY A 256 19.46 -8.79 7.48
C GLY A 256 18.33 -8.62 6.48
N PHE A 257 17.38 -7.71 6.72
CA PHE A 257 16.28 -7.43 5.79
C PHE A 257 16.76 -7.22 4.35
N PHE A 258 17.79 -6.39 4.14
CA PHE A 258 18.32 -6.14 2.80
C PHE A 258 19.01 -7.35 2.17
N ARG A 259 19.53 -8.30 2.97
CA ARG A 259 20.03 -9.58 2.44
C ARG A 259 18.87 -10.43 1.94
N ALA A 260 17.77 -10.51 2.69
CA ALA A 260 16.56 -11.20 2.24
C ALA A 260 15.98 -10.56 0.96
N CYS A 261 15.89 -9.23 0.92
CA CYS A 261 15.44 -8.50 -0.27
C CYS A 261 16.33 -8.74 -1.49
N ASN A 262 17.66 -8.78 -1.33
CA ASN A 262 18.57 -9.13 -2.43
C ASN A 262 18.36 -10.57 -2.92
N THR A 263 18.10 -11.52 -2.03
CA THR A 263 17.71 -12.88 -2.42
C THR A 263 16.43 -12.87 -3.25
N LEU A 264 15.38 -12.20 -2.78
CA LEU A 264 14.10 -12.08 -3.50
C LEU A 264 14.28 -11.37 -4.85
N LYS A 265 15.09 -10.32 -4.91
CA LYS A 265 15.40 -9.58 -6.13
C LYS A 265 16.11 -10.45 -7.15
N THR A 266 17.12 -11.22 -6.74
CA THR A 266 17.85 -12.17 -7.59
C THR A 266 16.94 -13.26 -8.14
N GLN A 267 15.94 -13.70 -7.36
CA GLN A 267 14.93 -14.67 -7.77
C GLN A 267 13.82 -14.07 -8.65
N GLY A 268 13.81 -12.74 -8.83
CA GLY A 268 12.75 -12.04 -9.56
C GLY A 268 11.43 -11.86 -8.79
N ASN A 269 11.41 -12.18 -7.49
CA ASN A 269 10.23 -12.18 -6.62
C ASN A 269 10.04 -10.87 -5.83
N LEU A 270 11.02 -9.96 -5.84
CA LEU A 270 10.88 -8.67 -5.16
C LEU A 270 10.04 -7.70 -6.01
N HIS A 271 8.76 -7.57 -5.67
CA HIS A 271 7.83 -6.65 -6.35
C HIS A 271 7.94 -5.19 -5.87
N GLY A 272 8.45 -4.98 -4.67
CA GLY A 272 8.63 -3.67 -4.05
C GLY A 272 8.92 -3.79 -2.56
N ILE A 273 9.15 -2.64 -1.93
CA ILE A 273 9.32 -2.51 -0.48
C ILE A 273 8.36 -1.44 0.04
N PHE A 274 7.75 -1.66 1.20
CA PHE A 274 7.13 -0.58 1.96
C PHE A 274 7.64 -0.48 3.39
N VAL A 275 7.47 0.71 3.99
CA VAL A 275 7.95 1.01 5.35
C VAL A 275 6.83 1.59 6.21
N TRP A 276 6.76 1.11 7.45
CA TRP A 276 5.95 1.67 8.54
C TRP A 276 6.87 2.26 9.63
N SER A 277 7.04 3.56 9.79
CA SER A 277 6.48 4.66 9.00
C SER A 277 7.45 5.84 9.00
N ALA A 278 7.19 6.84 8.14
CA ALA A 278 8.00 8.05 8.05
C ALA A 278 8.10 8.81 9.38
N ASP A 279 7.05 8.76 10.18
CA ASP A 279 6.96 9.43 11.47
C ASP A 279 8.07 8.95 12.44
N ASP A 280 8.29 7.64 12.51
CA ASP A 280 9.36 7.04 13.31
C ASP A 280 10.73 7.19 12.66
N SER A 281 10.79 7.06 11.33
CA SER A 281 12.00 7.20 10.54
C SER A 281 12.62 8.60 10.61
N LYS A 282 11.82 9.63 10.90
CA LYS A 282 12.31 11.00 11.09
C LYS A 282 13.43 11.08 12.13
N SER A 283 13.36 10.29 13.20
CA SER A 283 14.37 10.24 14.27
C SER A 283 15.72 9.66 13.81
N ASN A 284 15.72 8.82 12.76
CA ASN A 284 16.89 8.13 12.25
C ASN A 284 17.45 8.74 10.93
N GLY A 285 16.86 9.84 10.47
CA GLY A 285 17.29 10.56 9.25
C GLY A 285 16.95 9.83 7.95
N PHE A 286 15.92 8.98 7.98
CA PHE A 286 15.43 8.19 6.86
C PHE A 286 16.50 7.30 6.21
N ARG A 287 17.32 6.65 7.05
CA ARG A 287 18.45 5.85 6.58
C ARG A 287 17.97 4.63 5.79
N TYR A 288 16.92 3.97 6.25
CA TYR A 288 16.48 2.68 5.71
C TYR A 288 15.62 2.84 4.46
N GLU A 289 14.94 3.97 4.31
CA GLU A 289 14.20 4.39 3.13
C GLU A 289 15.19 4.60 1.98
N LYS A 290 16.30 5.33 2.21
CA LYS A 290 17.38 5.50 1.21
C LYS A 290 17.96 4.16 0.77
N GLN A 291 18.22 3.25 1.72
CA GLN A 291 18.76 1.93 1.42
C GLN A 291 17.76 1.08 0.62
N SER A 292 16.48 1.11 0.98
CA SER A 292 15.40 0.40 0.27
C SER A 292 15.28 0.87 -1.17
N GLN A 293 15.20 2.19 -1.38
CA GLN A 293 15.09 2.79 -2.71
C GLN A 293 16.34 2.54 -3.55
N THR A 294 17.53 2.60 -2.97
CA THR A 294 18.79 2.26 -3.67
C THR A 294 18.82 0.79 -4.09
N LEU A 295 18.39 -0.12 -3.20
CA LEU A 295 18.29 -1.55 -3.53
C LEU A 295 17.29 -1.78 -4.65
N LEU A 296 16.15 -1.09 -4.66
CA LEU A 296 15.13 -1.22 -5.69
C LEU A 296 15.61 -0.68 -7.05
N ALA A 297 16.23 0.52 -7.06
CA ALA A 297 16.72 1.19 -8.26
C ALA A 297 17.92 0.50 -8.94
N SER A 298 18.69 -0.32 -8.21
CA SER A 298 19.85 -0.98 -8.80
C SER A 298 19.46 -1.95 -9.92
N ALA A 299 20.35 -2.21 -10.87
CA ALA A 299 20.13 -3.26 -11.86
C ALA A 299 19.94 -4.63 -11.17
N ARG A 300 19.16 -5.51 -11.82
CA ARG A 300 19.08 -6.93 -11.43
C ARG A 300 20.38 -7.64 -11.76
#